data_AF-A0A8S1ITB8-F1
#
_entry.id   AF-A0A8S1ITB8-F1
#
_cell.length_a   1.000
_cell.length_b   1.000
_cell.length_c   1.000
_cell.angle_alpha   90.00
_cell.angle_beta   90.00
_cell.angle_gamma   90.00
#
_symmetry.space_group_name_H-M   'P 1'
#
loop_
_entity.id
_entity.type
_entity.pdbx_description
1 polymer ?
#
loop_
_entity_poly.entity_id
_entity_poly.type
_entity_poly.pdbx_seq_one_letter_code
_entity_poly.pdbx_strand_id
1 'polypeptide(L)'
;MSLPTTGVLTPTATDFLQGVFTFLPIRCAKALSRVARSKKLHGDQLFDVICLGIIIMGVWVLRHVRPSWIYFWMKDITAEFMKIHAIYLALEISDKILCNFGVDVLESLSGTCTLFVTGDPRVGLRHLLPDSLLAFVTITMHGLVIMCHGMVWSVAMTSSQNTLVALLIASNFTEIKGTVYKRFDPSKLQDLACQDIVELFHLMLSMLFVAVEDMCNSNTSWPSSEVVKECTRIILAEIVVDIIKHAVLGKFSDVQPGVYREFFKDICDRAMHSQSHNAHRHMGFAPHGAAILAMRIVISVLFMGWQPGKSLPVSSWLARLSALGLAWSALFACKVALGYGIRIVAVGYSNHFNRRFGRPKTPRGIARTGSRAKAD
;
A
#
# COMPACT_ATOMS: atom_id res chain seq x y z
N MET A 1 -33.92 9.61 -9.12
CA MET A 1 -33.70 8.16 -8.94
C MET A 1 -32.20 7.91 -9.03
N SER A 2 -31.53 8.06 -7.89
CA SER A 2 -30.07 8.04 -7.75
C SER A 2 -29.58 6.62 -7.60
N LEU A 3 -28.70 6.18 -8.52
CA LEU A 3 -28.00 4.91 -8.44
C LEU A 3 -27.21 4.82 -7.11
N PRO A 4 -27.30 3.69 -6.38
CA PRO A 4 -26.50 3.48 -5.18
C PRO A 4 -25.04 3.26 -5.59
N THR A 5 -24.19 4.23 -5.29
CA THR A 5 -22.75 4.12 -5.44
C THR A 5 -22.23 3.04 -4.50
N THR A 6 -21.59 2.03 -5.11
CA THR A 6 -20.95 0.88 -4.48
C THR A 6 -20.06 1.28 -3.31
N GLY A 7 -20.40 0.76 -2.13
CA GLY A 7 -19.66 0.98 -0.89
C GLY A 7 -18.26 0.37 -0.93
N VAL A 8 -17.31 1.07 -0.33
CA VAL A 8 -15.92 0.63 -0.18
C VAL A 8 -15.66 0.43 1.31
N LEU A 9 -15.34 -0.82 1.68
CA LEU A 9 -14.88 -1.21 3.01
C LEU A 9 -13.47 -0.69 3.29
N THR A 10 -13.05 -0.76 4.56
CA THR A 10 -11.67 -0.59 5.07
C THR A 10 -10.59 -0.74 4.01
N PRO A 11 -9.65 0.20 3.86
CA PRO A 11 -8.62 0.14 2.84
C PRO A 11 -7.71 -1.06 3.11
N THR A 12 -7.96 -2.15 2.40
CA THR A 12 -7.01 -3.24 2.28
C THR A 12 -5.98 -2.84 1.23
N ALA A 13 -4.74 -3.33 1.31
CA ALA A 13 -3.74 -3.02 0.30
C ALA A 13 -4.16 -3.45 -1.14
N THR A 14 -5.10 -4.39 -1.24
CA THR A 14 -5.75 -4.76 -2.51
C THR A 14 -6.71 -3.69 -3.05
N ASP A 15 -7.36 -2.91 -2.18
CA ASP A 15 -8.17 -1.75 -2.57
C ASP A 15 -7.33 -0.68 -3.24
N PHE A 16 -6.08 -0.55 -2.80
CA PHE A 16 -5.15 0.41 -3.35
C PHE A 16 -4.67 0.04 -4.76
N LEU A 17 -4.15 -1.18 -4.95
CA LEU A 17 -3.69 -1.61 -6.29
C LEU A 17 -4.84 -1.53 -7.30
N GLN A 18 -6.04 -1.93 -6.91
CA GLN A 18 -7.22 -1.76 -7.75
C GLN A 18 -7.61 -0.29 -7.94
N GLY A 19 -7.54 0.53 -6.89
CA GLY A 19 -7.64 1.99 -6.93
C GLY A 19 -6.79 2.61 -8.04
N VAL A 20 -5.49 2.26 -8.05
CA VAL A 20 -4.51 2.84 -8.99
C VAL A 20 -4.55 2.20 -10.37
N PHE A 21 -4.82 0.91 -10.49
CA PHE A 21 -4.82 0.27 -11.82
C PHE A 21 -6.16 0.31 -12.54
N THR A 22 -7.28 0.47 -11.84
CA THR A 22 -8.61 0.56 -12.49
C THR A 22 -9.24 1.92 -12.37
N PHE A 23 -9.29 2.51 -11.17
CA PHE A 23 -10.03 3.76 -10.98
C PHE A 23 -9.23 4.98 -11.41
N LEU A 24 -7.92 5.01 -11.22
CA LEU A 24 -7.07 6.15 -11.61
C LEU A 24 -7.04 6.38 -13.14
N PRO A 25 -6.84 5.36 -14.01
CA PRO A 25 -6.85 5.56 -15.46
C PRO A 25 -8.23 5.99 -15.98
N ILE A 26 -9.31 5.46 -15.40
CA ILE A 26 -10.68 5.83 -15.76
C ILE A 26 -10.98 7.30 -15.37
N ARG A 27 -10.53 7.74 -14.19
CA ARG A 27 -10.65 9.13 -13.76
C ARG A 27 -9.86 10.08 -14.66
N CYS A 28 -8.64 9.70 -15.03
CA CYS A 28 -7.81 10.45 -15.98
C CYS A 28 -8.44 10.50 -17.37
N ALA A 29 -8.98 9.39 -17.88
CA ALA A 29 -9.69 9.37 -19.16
C ALA A 29 -10.93 10.29 -19.15
N LYS A 30 -11.69 10.32 -18.04
CA LYS A 30 -12.80 11.26 -17.85
C LYS A 30 -12.32 12.71 -17.79
N ALA A 31 -11.20 12.99 -17.12
CA ALA A 31 -10.59 14.31 -17.09
C ALA A 31 -10.15 14.77 -18.50
N LEU A 32 -9.45 13.92 -19.24
CA LEU A 32 -9.02 14.18 -20.61
C LEU A 32 -10.21 14.41 -21.55
N SER A 33 -11.29 13.64 -21.39
CA SER A 33 -12.53 13.83 -22.16
C SER A 33 -13.24 15.15 -21.86
N ARG A 34 -13.07 15.72 -20.65
CA ARG A 34 -13.61 17.05 -20.31
C ARG A 34 -12.76 18.16 -20.91
N VAL A 35 -11.43 18.01 -20.88
CA VAL A 35 -10.50 18.94 -21.55
C VAL A 35 -10.77 18.97 -23.05
N ALA A 36 -10.94 17.80 -23.67
CA ALA A 36 -11.31 17.69 -25.10
C ALA A 36 -12.67 18.33 -25.43
N ARG A 37 -13.55 18.51 -24.43
CA ARG A 37 -14.84 19.19 -24.55
C ARG A 37 -14.79 20.64 -24.04
N SER A 38 -13.60 21.21 -23.87
CA SER A 38 -13.34 22.58 -23.39
C SER A 38 -14.03 22.93 -22.06
N LYS A 39 -14.27 21.93 -21.19
CA LYS A 39 -14.82 22.14 -19.85
C LYS A 39 -13.70 22.38 -18.84
N LYS A 40 -13.93 23.28 -17.87
CA LYS A 40 -13.00 23.51 -16.76
C LYS A 40 -12.76 22.21 -15.98
N LEU A 41 -11.48 21.90 -15.74
CA LEU A 41 -11.04 20.80 -14.87
C LEU A 41 -11.36 21.13 -13.41
N HIS A 42 -11.46 20.09 -12.58
CA HIS A 42 -11.47 20.23 -11.11
C HIS A 42 -10.06 19.96 -10.56
N GLY A 43 -9.74 20.48 -9.37
CA GLY A 43 -8.45 20.26 -8.70
C GLY A 43 -8.09 18.78 -8.58
N ASP A 44 -9.02 17.97 -8.10
CA ASP A 44 -8.85 16.51 -7.96
C ASP A 44 -8.53 15.81 -9.29
N GLN A 45 -9.09 16.30 -10.40
CA GLN A 45 -8.84 15.74 -11.73
C GLN A 45 -7.45 16.09 -12.24
N LEU A 46 -6.95 17.29 -11.92
CA LEU A 46 -5.59 17.68 -12.26
C LEU A 46 -4.58 16.86 -11.44
N PHE A 47 -4.83 16.72 -10.14
CA PHE A 47 -4.02 15.88 -9.24
C PHE A 47 -3.94 14.44 -9.75
N ASP A 48 -5.08 13.80 -10.07
CA ASP A 48 -5.13 12.44 -10.61
C ASP A 48 -4.27 12.29 -11.89
N VAL A 49 -4.31 13.28 -12.79
CA VAL A 49 -3.53 13.28 -14.05
C VAL A 49 -2.03 13.41 -13.77
N ILE A 50 -1.62 14.29 -12.85
CA ILE A 50 -0.22 14.45 -12.46
C ILE A 50 0.29 13.17 -11.78
N CYS A 51 -0.48 12.58 -10.87
CA CYS A 51 -0.13 11.31 -10.23
C CYS A 51 0.02 10.17 -11.24
N LEU A 52 -0.85 10.09 -12.26
CA LEU A 52 -0.69 9.12 -13.34
C LEU A 52 0.61 9.36 -14.13
N GLY A 53 0.93 10.63 -14.43
CA GLY A 53 2.20 11.01 -15.07
C GLY A 53 3.42 10.61 -14.24
N ILE A 54 3.38 10.84 -12.93
CA ILE A 54 4.42 10.42 -11.97
C ILE A 54 4.58 8.90 -11.98
N ILE A 55 3.49 8.13 -11.95
CA ILE A 55 3.55 6.66 -12.00
C ILE A 55 4.18 6.20 -13.32
N ILE A 56 3.72 6.72 -14.47
CA ILE A 56 4.24 6.33 -15.78
C ILE A 56 5.75 6.64 -15.88
N MET A 57 6.17 7.84 -15.48
CA MET A 57 7.57 8.23 -15.52
C MET A 57 8.41 7.43 -14.51
N GLY A 58 7.89 7.20 -13.30
CA GLY A 58 8.56 6.39 -12.29
C GLY A 58 8.77 4.95 -12.77
N VAL A 59 7.76 4.36 -13.42
CA VAL A 59 7.86 3.02 -14.01
C VAL A 59 8.91 2.99 -15.11
N TRP A 60 8.98 4.04 -15.94
CA TRP A 60 10.03 4.19 -16.94
C TRP A 60 11.42 4.20 -16.29
N VAL A 61 11.62 4.95 -15.20
CA VAL A 61 12.88 4.96 -14.44
C VAL A 61 13.20 3.57 -13.88
N LEU A 62 12.26 2.94 -13.17
CA LEU A 62 12.47 1.61 -12.58
C LEU A 62 12.78 0.53 -13.62
N ARG A 63 12.28 0.65 -14.86
CA ARG A 63 12.64 -0.28 -15.95
C ARG A 63 14.07 -0.12 -16.45
N HIS A 64 14.63 1.07 -16.39
CA HIS A 64 16.04 1.31 -16.76
C HIS A 64 17.02 0.77 -15.73
N VAL A 65 16.59 0.67 -14.47
CA VAL A 65 17.37 0.05 -13.40
C VAL A 65 17.27 -1.47 -13.52
N ARG A 66 18.34 -2.11 -13.99
CA ARG A 66 18.39 -3.57 -14.19
C ARG A 66 18.51 -4.30 -12.84
N PRO A 67 17.57 -5.20 -12.47
CA PRO A 67 17.63 -5.92 -11.20
C PRO A 67 18.90 -6.78 -11.07
N SER A 68 19.36 -7.40 -12.16
CA SER A 68 20.61 -8.17 -12.17
C SER A 68 21.82 -7.32 -11.76
N TRP A 69 21.86 -6.05 -12.17
CA TRP A 69 22.97 -5.15 -11.79
C TRP A 69 22.95 -4.87 -10.30
N ILE A 70 21.78 -4.59 -9.72
CA ILE A 70 21.62 -4.44 -8.27
C ILE A 70 22.02 -5.74 -7.57
N TYR A 71 21.54 -6.89 -8.04
CA TYR A 71 21.83 -8.19 -7.44
C TYR A 71 23.33 -8.45 -7.35
N PHE A 72 24.08 -8.28 -8.46
CA PHE A 72 25.54 -8.50 -8.45
C PHE A 72 26.27 -7.46 -7.61
N TRP A 73 25.88 -6.19 -7.72
CA TRP A 73 26.46 -5.13 -6.89
C TRP A 73 26.27 -5.39 -5.40
N MET A 74 25.07 -5.80 -5.00
CA MET A 74 24.77 -6.18 -3.62
C MET A 74 25.59 -7.41 -3.22
N LYS A 75 25.57 -8.47 -4.03
CA LYS A 75 26.34 -9.71 -3.75
C LYS A 75 27.84 -9.45 -3.56
N ASP A 76 28.43 -8.59 -4.39
CA ASP A 76 29.85 -8.24 -4.32
C ASP A 76 30.18 -7.44 -3.05
N ILE A 77 29.30 -6.53 -2.65
CA ILE A 77 29.46 -5.75 -1.41
C ILE A 77 29.16 -6.60 -0.16
N THR A 78 28.21 -7.51 -0.25
CA THR A 78 27.65 -8.26 0.87
C THR A 78 28.17 -9.68 0.97
N ALA A 79 29.48 -9.88 0.76
CA ALA A 79 30.14 -11.16 1.03
C ALA A 79 30.02 -11.60 2.51
N GLU A 80 29.76 -10.66 3.42
CA GLU A 80 29.59 -10.88 4.86
C GLU A 80 28.17 -10.57 5.32
N PHE A 81 27.64 -11.40 6.23
CA PHE A 81 26.30 -11.25 6.82
C PHE A 81 26.04 -9.86 7.42
N MET A 82 27.01 -9.28 8.14
CA MET A 82 26.83 -7.99 8.80
C MET A 82 26.55 -6.85 7.79
N LYS A 83 27.08 -6.96 6.57
CA LYS A 83 26.91 -5.95 5.50
C LYS A 83 25.52 -6.03 4.88
N ILE A 84 25.01 -7.24 4.57
CA ILE A 84 23.65 -7.39 4.05
C ILE A 84 22.60 -6.95 5.08
N HIS A 85 22.80 -7.26 6.37
CA HIS A 85 21.91 -6.82 7.44
C HIS A 85 21.90 -5.28 7.59
N ALA A 86 23.06 -4.63 7.49
CA ALA A 86 23.14 -3.17 7.54
C ALA A 86 22.39 -2.51 6.36
N ILE A 87 22.52 -3.06 5.15
CA ILE A 87 21.78 -2.57 3.97
C ILE A 87 20.27 -2.80 4.14
N TYR A 88 19.86 -3.97 4.64
CA TYR A 88 18.45 -4.24 4.94
C TYR A 88 17.87 -3.20 5.89
N LEU A 89 18.55 -2.92 7.01
CA LEU A 89 18.10 -1.93 7.99
C LEU A 89 18.05 -0.51 7.40
N ALA A 90 19.04 -0.14 6.58
CA ALA A 90 19.03 1.15 5.90
C ALA A 90 17.84 1.29 4.94
N LEU A 91 17.49 0.22 4.21
CA LEU A 91 16.34 0.19 3.32
C LEU A 91 15.01 0.19 4.08
N GLU A 92 14.92 -0.49 5.22
CA GLU A 92 13.75 -0.47 6.11
C GLU A 92 13.47 0.93 6.63
N ILE A 93 14.50 1.63 7.15
CA ILE A 93 14.38 3.00 7.62
C ILE A 93 13.99 3.93 6.45
N SER A 94 14.59 3.72 5.28
CA SER A 94 14.28 4.52 4.08
C SER A 94 12.84 4.32 3.61
N ASP A 95 12.30 3.10 3.66
CA ASP A 95 10.90 2.81 3.33
C ASP A 95 9.94 3.58 4.25
N LYS A 96 10.18 3.53 5.56
CA LYS A 96 9.38 4.25 6.57
C LYS A 96 9.42 5.76 6.37
N ILE A 97 10.60 6.31 6.10
CA ILE A 97 10.78 7.76 5.84
C ILE A 97 10.05 8.17 4.55
N LEU A 98 10.27 7.44 3.45
CA LEU A 98 9.71 7.79 2.15
C LEU A 98 8.20 7.57 2.10
N CYS A 99 7.67 6.58 2.83
CA CYS A 99 6.24 6.38 2.96
C CYS A 99 5.59 7.58 3.68
N ASN A 100 6.09 7.95 4.86
CA ASN A 100 5.53 9.08 5.62
C ASN A 100 5.70 10.41 4.86
N PHE A 101 6.91 10.70 4.38
CA PHE A 101 7.20 11.91 3.62
C PHE A 101 6.41 11.97 2.31
N GLY A 102 6.21 10.83 1.65
CA GLY A 102 5.42 10.72 0.43
C GLY A 102 3.97 11.12 0.61
N VAL A 103 3.35 10.84 1.78
CA VAL A 103 1.98 11.27 2.08
C VAL A 103 1.92 12.80 2.15
N ASP A 104 2.83 13.41 2.90
CA ASP A 104 2.88 14.87 3.09
C ASP A 104 3.12 15.59 1.75
N VAL A 105 4.03 15.07 0.92
CA VAL A 105 4.34 15.63 -0.40
C VAL A 105 3.13 15.53 -1.34
N LEU A 106 2.41 14.42 -1.34
CA LEU A 106 1.21 14.25 -2.16
C LEU A 106 0.04 15.12 -1.66
N GLU A 107 -0.11 15.32 -0.35
CA GLU A 107 -1.11 16.22 0.23
C GLU A 107 -0.82 17.67 -0.17
N SER A 108 0.44 18.10 -0.07
CA SER A 108 0.88 19.42 -0.56
C SER A 108 0.58 19.59 -2.04
N LEU A 109 0.93 18.60 -2.88
CA LEU A 109 0.66 18.64 -4.32
C LEU A 109 -0.85 18.73 -4.63
N SER A 110 -1.69 17.98 -3.90
CA SER A 110 -3.16 18.05 -4.04
C SER A 110 -3.70 19.45 -3.71
N GLY A 111 -3.17 20.08 -2.65
CA GLY A 111 -3.47 21.46 -2.30
C GLY A 111 -3.11 22.42 -3.42
N THR A 112 -1.89 22.32 -3.95
CA THR A 112 -1.40 23.15 -5.06
C THR A 112 -2.23 22.96 -6.34
N CYS A 113 -2.64 21.72 -6.65
CA CYS A 113 -3.53 21.44 -7.79
C CYS A 113 -4.90 22.13 -7.64
N THR A 114 -5.45 22.13 -6.43
CA THR A 114 -6.74 22.77 -6.14
C THR A 114 -6.64 24.27 -6.33
N LEU A 115 -5.62 24.91 -5.73
CA LEU A 115 -5.39 26.34 -5.82
C LEU A 115 -5.13 26.81 -7.26
N PHE A 116 -4.35 26.03 -8.02
CA PHE A 116 -4.08 26.29 -9.43
C PHE A 116 -5.35 26.28 -10.29
N VAL A 117 -6.24 25.30 -10.09
CA VAL A 117 -7.49 25.20 -10.85
C VAL A 117 -8.51 26.28 -10.44
N THR A 118 -8.56 26.66 -9.17
CA THR A 118 -9.41 27.76 -8.71
C THR A 118 -8.96 29.14 -9.22
N GLY A 119 -7.75 29.24 -9.78
CA GLY A 119 -7.20 30.47 -10.34
C GLY A 119 -6.72 31.45 -9.27
N ASP A 120 -6.20 30.95 -8.15
CA ASP A 120 -5.62 31.82 -7.12
C ASP A 120 -4.39 32.55 -7.71
N PRO A 121 -4.35 33.90 -7.73
CA PRO A 121 -3.25 34.66 -8.31
C PRO A 121 -1.89 34.43 -7.63
N ARG A 122 -1.88 33.86 -6.41
CA ARG A 122 -0.64 33.51 -5.71
C ARG A 122 -0.01 32.24 -6.26
N VAL A 123 -0.83 31.31 -6.76
CA VAL A 123 -0.42 29.95 -7.17
C VAL A 123 -0.47 29.82 -8.69
N GLY A 124 0.69 29.94 -9.32
CA GLY A 124 0.88 29.66 -10.74
C GLY A 124 1.73 28.41 -10.99
N LEU A 125 2.14 28.25 -12.26
CA LEU A 125 3.00 27.14 -12.70
C LEU A 125 4.32 27.04 -11.92
N ARG A 126 4.82 28.19 -11.41
CA ARG A 126 6.02 28.30 -10.58
C ARG A 126 5.95 27.52 -9.25
N HIS A 127 4.76 27.18 -8.77
CA HIS A 127 4.55 26.36 -7.57
C HIS A 127 4.16 24.93 -7.94
N LEU A 128 3.34 24.76 -8.98
CA LEU A 128 2.92 23.44 -9.44
C LEU A 128 4.08 22.56 -9.93
N LEU A 129 5.04 23.13 -10.66
CA LEU A 129 6.21 22.40 -11.17
C LEU A 129 7.12 21.85 -10.06
N PRO A 130 7.62 22.65 -9.10
CA PRO A 130 8.48 22.12 -8.05
C PRO A 130 7.76 21.11 -7.16
N ASP A 131 6.48 21.32 -6.82
CA ASP A 131 5.71 20.36 -6.04
C ASP A 131 5.53 19.03 -6.78
N SER A 132 5.26 19.09 -8.10
CA SER A 132 5.15 17.90 -8.94
C SER A 132 6.49 17.18 -9.09
N LEU A 133 7.61 17.92 -9.19
CA LEU A 133 8.95 17.36 -9.27
C LEU A 133 9.36 16.69 -7.96
N LEU A 134 9.09 17.33 -6.82
CA LEU A 134 9.34 16.76 -5.50
C LEU A 134 8.53 15.47 -5.31
N ALA A 135 7.25 15.47 -5.67
CA ALA A 135 6.42 14.27 -5.66
C ALA A 135 6.97 13.18 -6.56
N PHE A 136 7.40 13.53 -7.79
CA PHE A 136 8.01 12.58 -8.71
C PHE A 136 9.26 11.91 -8.12
N VAL A 137 10.19 12.70 -7.58
CA VAL A 137 11.45 12.20 -7.01
C VAL A 137 11.16 11.32 -5.79
N THR A 138 10.35 11.80 -4.84
CA THR A 138 10.04 11.05 -3.60
C THR A 138 9.36 9.72 -3.90
N ILE A 139 8.34 9.71 -4.74
CA ILE A 139 7.56 8.50 -5.04
C ILE A 139 8.36 7.52 -5.90
N THR A 140 9.22 8.00 -6.81
CA THR A 140 10.12 7.13 -7.59
C THR A 140 11.20 6.52 -6.69
N MET A 141 11.79 7.30 -5.78
CA MET A 141 12.75 6.79 -4.78
C MET A 141 12.10 5.75 -3.88
N HIS A 142 10.85 5.95 -3.47
CA HIS A 142 10.11 4.95 -2.69
C HIS A 142 9.96 3.63 -3.45
N GLY A 143 9.53 3.69 -4.72
CA GLY A 143 9.46 2.50 -5.59
C GLY A 143 10.82 1.81 -5.76
N LEU A 144 11.92 2.57 -5.86
CA LEU A 144 13.28 2.02 -5.92
C LEU A 144 13.68 1.33 -4.61
N VAL A 145 13.35 1.89 -3.45
CA VAL A 145 13.64 1.28 -2.15
C VAL A 145 12.92 -0.06 -2.00
N ILE A 146 11.62 -0.13 -2.36
CA ILE A 146 10.87 -1.40 -2.32
C ILE A 146 11.49 -2.42 -3.31
N MET A 147 11.93 -1.97 -4.49
CA MET A 147 12.63 -2.85 -5.44
C MET A 147 13.95 -3.37 -4.87
N CYS A 148 14.74 -2.52 -4.21
CA CYS A 148 15.99 -2.89 -3.54
C CYS A 148 15.75 -3.88 -2.40
N HIS A 149 14.66 -3.75 -1.63
CA HIS A 149 14.24 -4.74 -0.63
C HIS A 149 14.07 -6.12 -1.25
N GLY A 150 13.36 -6.22 -2.39
CA GLY A 150 13.28 -7.48 -3.14
C GLY A 150 14.64 -8.03 -3.55
N MET A 151 15.58 -7.17 -3.95
CA MET A 151 16.94 -7.60 -4.31
C MET A 151 17.77 -8.08 -3.12
N VAL A 152 17.64 -7.45 -1.94
CA VAL A 152 18.24 -7.97 -0.69
C VAL A 152 17.78 -9.39 -0.42
N TRP A 153 16.47 -9.62 -0.49
CA TRP A 153 15.91 -10.95 -0.28
C TRP A 153 16.40 -11.95 -1.33
N SER A 154 16.46 -11.56 -2.61
CA SER A 154 17.00 -12.42 -3.67
C SER A 154 18.46 -12.83 -3.44
N VAL A 155 19.32 -11.89 -3.00
CA VAL A 155 20.70 -12.18 -2.62
C VAL A 155 20.75 -13.11 -1.40
N ALA A 156 19.93 -12.86 -0.39
CA ALA A 156 19.86 -13.69 0.82
C ALA A 156 19.41 -15.12 0.52
N MET A 157 18.42 -15.31 -0.36
CA MET A 157 17.93 -16.62 -0.80
C MET A 157 18.99 -17.43 -1.54
N THR A 158 19.84 -16.76 -2.32
CA THR A 158 20.85 -17.43 -3.17
C THR A 158 22.19 -17.65 -2.44
N SER A 159 22.36 -17.10 -1.24
CA SER A 159 23.58 -17.26 -0.47
C SER A 159 23.73 -18.71 0.01
N SER A 160 24.93 -19.28 -0.12
CA SER A 160 25.24 -20.65 0.32
C SER A 160 25.32 -20.81 1.84
N GLN A 161 25.43 -19.69 2.56
CA GLN A 161 25.39 -19.66 4.02
C GLN A 161 23.94 -19.50 4.48
N ASN A 162 23.64 -19.84 5.73
CA ASN A 162 22.32 -19.61 6.36
C ASN A 162 21.94 -18.11 6.49
N THR A 163 22.44 -17.25 5.59
CA THR A 163 22.25 -15.81 5.50
C THR A 163 20.78 -15.43 5.51
N LEU A 164 19.90 -16.14 4.79
CA LEU A 164 18.48 -15.85 4.82
C LEU A 164 17.88 -16.00 6.23
N VAL A 165 18.17 -17.12 6.89
CA VAL A 165 17.67 -17.39 8.25
C VAL A 165 18.27 -16.39 9.24
N ALA A 166 19.57 -16.10 9.11
CA ALA A 166 20.24 -15.11 9.95
C ALA A 166 19.65 -13.71 9.74
N LEU A 167 19.32 -13.34 8.49
CA LEU A 167 18.73 -12.04 8.16
C LEU A 167 17.33 -11.92 8.76
N LEU A 168 16.49 -12.96 8.61
CA LEU A 168 15.18 -13.03 9.25
C LEU A 168 15.30 -12.89 10.77
N ILE A 169 16.18 -13.67 11.40
CA ILE A 169 16.38 -13.57 12.85
C ILE A 169 16.78 -12.14 13.24
N ALA A 170 17.75 -11.55 12.55
CA ALA A 170 18.26 -10.23 12.89
C ALA A 170 17.23 -9.10 12.65
N SER A 171 16.48 -9.14 11.55
CA SER A 171 15.39 -8.19 11.29
C SER A 171 14.32 -8.28 12.37
N ASN A 172 13.86 -9.50 12.66
CA ASN A 172 12.79 -9.76 13.61
C ASN A 172 13.18 -9.37 15.04
N PHE A 173 14.43 -9.64 15.45
CA PHE A 173 14.92 -9.21 16.77
C PHE A 173 15.03 -7.70 16.89
N THR A 174 15.44 -7.01 15.81
CA THR A 174 15.54 -5.55 15.79
C THR A 174 14.16 -4.91 15.99
N GLU A 175 13.16 -5.49 15.35
CA GLU A 175 11.78 -5.05 15.45
C GLU A 175 11.16 -5.31 16.83
N ILE A 176 11.30 -6.54 17.36
CA ILE A 176 10.83 -6.90 18.70
C ILE A 176 11.52 -6.02 19.76
N LYS A 177 12.82 -5.76 19.62
CA LYS A 177 13.55 -4.86 20.52
C LYS A 177 12.91 -3.48 20.56
N GLY A 178 12.47 -2.94 19.42
CA GLY A 178 11.79 -1.65 19.35
C GLY A 178 10.48 -1.58 20.12
N THR A 179 9.79 -2.72 20.29
CA THR A 179 8.46 -2.79 20.93
C THR A 179 8.49 -3.23 22.40
N VAL A 180 9.43 -4.08 22.81
CA VAL A 180 9.56 -4.56 24.20
C VAL A 180 9.87 -3.44 25.19
N TYR A 181 10.75 -2.51 24.83
CA TYR A 181 11.25 -1.48 25.75
C TYR A 181 10.39 -0.21 25.79
N LYS A 182 9.31 -0.16 25.01
CA LYS A 182 8.49 1.04 24.85
C LYS A 182 7.05 0.74 25.23
N ARG A 183 6.46 1.58 26.09
CA ARG A 183 5.01 1.57 26.34
C ARG A 183 4.28 2.31 25.23
N PHE A 184 3.17 1.73 24.77
CA PHE A 184 2.34 2.31 23.72
C PHE A 184 0.99 2.74 24.25
N ASP A 185 0.57 3.93 23.83
CA ASP A 185 -0.80 4.41 24.05
C ASP A 185 -1.76 3.70 23.07
N PRO A 186 -3.07 3.56 23.41
CA PRO A 186 -4.04 2.87 22.56
C PRO A 186 -4.15 3.41 21.12
N SER A 187 -4.01 4.72 20.91
CA SER A 187 -4.00 5.31 19.56
C SER A 187 -2.75 4.94 18.77
N LYS A 188 -1.58 4.91 19.42
CA LYS A 188 -0.31 4.52 18.78
C LYS A 188 -0.27 3.04 18.44
N LEU A 189 -1.02 2.21 19.16
CA LEU A 189 -1.19 0.79 18.87
C LEU A 189 -1.94 0.55 17.55
N GLN A 190 -2.97 1.37 17.28
CA GLN A 190 -3.69 1.37 16.01
C GLN A 190 -2.78 1.72 14.84
N ASP A 191 -1.99 2.79 15.00
CA ASP A 191 -1.07 3.25 13.97
C ASP A 191 0.02 2.20 13.70
N LEU A 192 0.55 1.56 14.76
CA LEU A 192 1.51 0.46 14.65
C LEU A 192 0.92 -0.73 13.89
N ALA A 193 -0.28 -1.20 14.26
CA ALA A 193 -0.92 -2.31 13.55
C ALA A 193 -1.22 -1.98 12.08
N CYS A 194 -1.53 -0.72 11.78
CA CYS A 194 -1.71 -0.27 10.40
C CYS A 194 -0.39 -0.28 9.63
N GLN A 195 0.70 0.14 10.27
CA GLN A 195 2.04 0.12 9.68
C GLN A 195 2.49 -1.31 9.38
N ASP A 196 2.24 -2.26 10.29
CA ASP A 196 2.56 -3.69 10.08
C ASP A 196 1.88 -4.25 8.82
N ILE A 197 0.61 -3.87 8.57
CA ILE A 197 -0.12 -4.28 7.36
C ILE A 197 0.54 -3.70 6.09
N VAL A 198 1.05 -2.46 6.16
CA VAL A 198 1.77 -1.83 5.05
C VAL A 198 3.11 -2.52 4.80
N GLU A 199 3.84 -2.85 5.86
CA GLU A 199 5.12 -3.58 5.78
C GLU A 199 4.92 -4.96 5.14
N LEU A 200 3.92 -5.72 5.59
CA LEU A 200 3.55 -7.00 4.98
C LEU A 200 3.17 -6.85 3.49
N PHE A 201 2.48 -5.77 3.14
CA PHE A 201 2.13 -5.51 1.74
C PHE A 201 3.37 -5.22 0.88
N HIS A 202 4.30 -4.37 1.35
CA HIS A 202 5.56 -4.13 0.66
C HIS A 202 6.40 -5.40 0.55
N LEU A 203 6.39 -6.25 1.58
CA LEU A 203 7.06 -7.55 1.59
C LEU A 203 6.46 -8.48 0.53
N MET A 204 5.12 -8.63 0.50
CA MET A 204 4.43 -9.45 -0.51
C MET A 204 4.71 -8.96 -1.93
N LEU A 205 4.73 -7.64 -2.14
CA LEU A 205 5.03 -7.04 -3.43
C LEU A 205 6.50 -7.30 -3.85
N SER A 206 7.42 -7.22 -2.89
CA SER A 206 8.83 -7.54 -3.09
C SER A 206 9.04 -9.02 -3.41
N MET A 207 8.32 -9.93 -2.75
CA MET A 207 8.36 -11.36 -3.06
C MET A 207 7.79 -11.66 -4.45
N LEU A 208 6.69 -11.00 -4.84
CA LEU A 208 6.13 -11.10 -6.18
C LEU A 208 7.12 -10.60 -7.24
N PHE A 209 7.81 -9.50 -6.96
CA PHE A 209 8.88 -9.00 -7.82
C PHE A 209 10.00 -10.02 -8.01
N VAL A 210 10.53 -10.60 -6.93
CA VAL A 210 11.59 -11.62 -6.99
C VAL A 210 11.13 -12.85 -7.79
N ALA A 211 9.92 -13.34 -7.56
CA ALA A 211 9.36 -14.47 -8.31
C ALA A 211 9.25 -14.17 -9.81
N VAL A 212 8.81 -12.97 -10.19
CA VAL A 212 8.71 -12.57 -11.60
C VAL A 212 10.10 -12.36 -12.21
N GLU A 213 11.09 -11.89 -11.46
CA GLU A 213 12.48 -11.83 -11.95
C GLU A 213 13.07 -13.22 -12.19
N ASP A 214 12.82 -14.18 -11.31
CA ASP A 214 13.22 -15.58 -11.50
C ASP A 214 12.58 -16.18 -12.77
N MET A 215 11.29 -15.94 -12.97
CA MET A 215 10.57 -16.30 -14.20
C MET A 215 11.24 -15.66 -15.43
N CYS A 216 11.48 -14.34 -15.40
CA CYS A 216 12.09 -13.62 -16.52
C CYS A 216 13.49 -14.14 -16.87
N ASN A 217 14.30 -14.48 -15.86
CA ASN A 217 15.66 -14.98 -16.03
C ASN A 217 15.69 -16.43 -16.57
N SER A 218 14.80 -17.28 -16.08
CA SER A 218 14.68 -18.68 -16.52
C SER A 218 13.86 -18.85 -17.80
N ASN A 219 13.15 -17.80 -18.22
CA ASN A 219 12.18 -17.81 -19.32
C ASN A 219 11.08 -18.87 -19.15
N THR A 220 10.66 -19.13 -17.90
CA THR A 220 9.63 -20.11 -17.55
C THR A 220 8.34 -19.44 -17.08
N SER A 221 7.18 -20.02 -17.37
CA SER A 221 5.89 -19.40 -17.00
C SER A 221 5.58 -19.44 -15.50
N TRP A 222 6.40 -20.15 -14.70
CA TRP A 222 6.22 -20.31 -13.27
C TRP A 222 7.57 -20.14 -12.57
N PRO A 223 7.62 -19.53 -11.37
CA PRO A 223 8.86 -19.41 -10.61
C PRO A 223 9.37 -20.79 -10.18
N SER A 224 10.68 -20.89 -9.97
CA SER A 224 11.32 -22.11 -9.47
C SER A 224 10.77 -22.52 -8.10
N SER A 225 10.73 -23.83 -7.83
CA SER A 225 10.24 -24.37 -6.55
C SER A 225 11.02 -23.83 -5.35
N GLU A 226 12.32 -23.60 -5.51
CA GLU A 226 13.18 -23.04 -4.48
C GLU A 226 12.78 -21.60 -4.15
N VAL A 227 12.59 -20.74 -5.16
CA VAL A 227 12.16 -19.35 -4.94
C VAL A 227 10.79 -19.30 -4.27
N VAL A 228 9.83 -20.13 -4.70
CA VAL A 228 8.49 -20.19 -4.07
C VAL A 228 8.58 -20.61 -2.61
N LYS A 229 9.40 -21.61 -2.30
CA LYS A 229 9.61 -22.10 -0.94
C LYS A 229 10.24 -21.01 -0.06
N GLU A 230 11.27 -20.33 -0.55
CA GLU A 230 11.94 -19.27 0.22
C GLU A 230 11.05 -18.02 0.40
N CYS A 231 10.31 -17.60 -0.62
CA CYS A 231 9.30 -16.54 -0.48
C CYS A 231 8.25 -16.89 0.58
N THR A 232 7.77 -18.14 0.58
CA THR A 232 6.79 -18.63 1.56
C THR A 232 7.38 -18.59 2.96
N ARG A 233 8.64 -19.02 3.14
CA ARG A 233 9.34 -18.97 4.43
C ARG A 233 9.47 -17.54 4.97
N ILE A 234 9.79 -16.57 4.11
CA ILE A 234 9.92 -15.16 4.51
C ILE A 234 8.56 -14.60 4.98
N ILE A 235 7.50 -14.80 4.20
CA ILE A 235 6.16 -14.31 4.55
C ILE A 235 5.65 -14.95 5.86
N LEU A 236 5.86 -16.26 6.03
CA LEU A 236 5.45 -16.96 7.25
C LEU A 236 6.24 -16.48 8.47
N ALA A 237 7.55 -16.23 8.31
CA ALA A 237 8.37 -15.69 9.39
C ALA A 237 7.86 -14.32 9.83
N GLU A 238 7.55 -13.43 8.88
CA GLU A 238 6.98 -12.10 9.17
C GLU A 238 5.69 -12.20 9.98
N ILE A 239 4.74 -13.03 9.53
CA ILE A 239 3.45 -13.22 10.21
C ILE A 239 3.65 -13.72 11.64
N VAL A 240 4.58 -14.68 11.85
CA VAL A 240 4.88 -15.21 13.18
C VAL A 240 5.46 -14.12 14.09
N VAL A 241 6.31 -13.26 13.55
CA VAL A 241 6.99 -12.20 14.30
C VAL A 241 6.02 -11.10 14.67
N ASP A 242 5.13 -10.72 13.76
CA ASP A 242 4.03 -9.81 14.06
C ASP A 242 3.16 -10.33 15.20
N ILE A 243 2.80 -11.61 15.18
CA ILE A 243 2.03 -12.23 16.26
C ILE A 243 2.79 -12.15 17.60
N ILE A 244 4.09 -12.45 17.60
CA ILE A 244 4.94 -12.36 18.80
C ILE A 244 5.04 -10.91 19.28
N LYS A 245 5.26 -9.96 18.38
CA LYS A 245 5.36 -8.52 18.64
C LYS A 245 4.10 -8.01 19.33
N HIS A 246 2.91 -8.31 18.78
CA HIS A 246 1.63 -7.92 19.38
C HIS A 246 1.35 -8.61 20.71
N ALA A 247 1.74 -9.88 20.87
CA ALA A 247 1.61 -10.60 22.14
C ALA A 247 2.49 -9.98 23.26
N VAL A 248 3.73 -9.64 22.93
CA VAL A 248 4.67 -8.94 23.80
C VAL A 248 4.13 -7.55 24.16
N LEU A 249 3.69 -6.80 23.16
CA LEU A 249 3.17 -5.45 23.32
C LEU A 249 1.96 -5.40 24.26
N GLY A 250 1.02 -6.33 24.09
CA GLY A 250 -0.13 -6.48 24.98
C GLY A 250 0.27 -6.74 26.43
N LYS A 251 1.30 -7.56 26.66
CA LYS A 251 1.81 -7.87 28.00
C LYS A 251 2.53 -6.69 28.66
N PHE A 252 3.39 -5.98 27.94
CA PHE A 252 4.23 -4.91 28.51
C PHE A 252 3.54 -3.54 28.63
N SER A 253 2.54 -3.28 27.77
CA SER A 253 1.78 -2.02 27.81
C SER A 253 0.57 -2.07 28.77
N ASP A 254 0.38 -3.17 29.52
CA ASP A 254 -0.74 -3.37 30.46
C ASP A 254 -2.10 -3.01 29.85
N VAL A 255 -2.28 -3.40 28.59
CA VAL A 255 -3.48 -3.05 27.83
C VAL A 255 -4.64 -3.84 28.40
N GLN A 256 -5.51 -3.17 29.17
CA GLN A 256 -6.73 -3.79 29.65
C GLN A 256 -7.49 -4.42 28.47
N PRO A 257 -7.98 -5.67 28.56
CA PRO A 257 -8.68 -6.35 27.46
C PRO A 257 -9.86 -5.55 26.89
N GLY A 258 -10.41 -4.60 27.67
CA GLY A 258 -11.45 -3.67 27.22
C GLY A 258 -11.01 -2.71 26.11
N VAL A 259 -9.73 -2.31 26.07
CA VAL A 259 -9.19 -1.37 25.07
C VAL A 259 -9.13 -2.00 23.68
N TYR A 260 -8.63 -3.24 23.57
CA TYR A 260 -8.68 -3.99 22.30
C TYR A 260 -10.13 -4.21 21.83
N ARG A 261 -11.08 -4.34 22.76
CA ARG A 261 -12.51 -4.49 22.45
C ARG A 261 -13.11 -3.22 21.85
N GLU A 262 -12.76 -2.06 22.41
CA GLU A 262 -13.16 -0.75 21.88
C GLU A 262 -12.46 -0.44 20.55
N PHE A 263 -11.18 -0.79 20.42
CA PHE A 263 -10.42 -0.69 19.18
C PHE A 263 -11.05 -1.53 18.05
N PHE A 264 -11.34 -2.80 18.32
CA PHE A 264 -11.98 -3.67 17.34
C PHE A 264 -13.38 -3.17 16.99
N LYS A 265 -14.11 -2.57 17.93
CA LYS A 265 -15.39 -1.90 17.64
C LYS A 265 -15.19 -0.70 16.71
N ASP A 266 -14.22 0.17 16.97
CA ASP A 266 -13.96 1.33 16.13
C ASP A 266 -13.56 0.92 14.71
N ILE A 267 -12.75 -0.15 14.56
CA ILE A 267 -12.46 -0.76 13.26
C ILE A 267 -13.75 -1.26 12.59
N CYS A 268 -14.61 -1.98 13.31
CA CYS A 268 -15.85 -2.52 12.77
C CYS A 268 -16.82 -1.41 12.33
N ASP A 269 -16.97 -0.37 13.14
CA ASP A 269 -17.83 0.77 12.84
C ASP A 269 -17.26 1.56 11.63
N ARG A 270 -15.93 1.76 11.56
CA ARG A 270 -15.27 2.31 10.36
C ARG A 270 -15.46 1.43 9.13
N ALA A 271 -15.38 0.10 9.27
CA ALA A 271 -15.62 -0.84 8.17
C ALA A 271 -17.06 -0.79 7.63
N MET A 272 -18.03 -0.47 8.49
CA MET A 272 -19.42 -0.29 8.09
C MET A 272 -19.70 1.09 7.48
N HIS A 273 -19.00 2.14 7.94
CA HIS A 273 -19.26 3.52 7.58
C HIS A 273 -18.26 4.16 6.59
N SER A 274 -17.19 3.46 6.19
CA SER A 274 -16.12 4.05 5.36
C SER A 274 -16.62 4.59 4.02
N GLN A 275 -16.55 5.92 3.87
CA GLN A 275 -16.57 6.62 2.59
C GLN A 275 -15.15 6.56 2.00
N SER A 276 -15.01 5.99 0.80
CA SER A 276 -13.76 5.64 0.09
C SER A 276 -12.68 6.73 0.00
N HIS A 277 -13.01 8.00 0.21
CA HIS A 277 -12.18 9.11 -0.30
C HIS A 277 -11.02 9.54 0.61
N ASN A 278 -11.00 9.16 1.89
CA ASN A 278 -9.97 9.61 2.87
C ASN A 278 -9.24 8.47 3.61
N ALA A 279 -9.43 7.22 3.21
CA ALA A 279 -8.96 6.08 4.00
C ALA A 279 -7.42 5.92 3.99
N HIS A 280 -6.76 6.22 2.87
CA HIS A 280 -5.30 6.26 2.74
C HIS A 280 -4.66 7.36 3.61
N ARG A 281 -5.36 8.49 3.77
CA ARG A 281 -4.92 9.64 4.57
C ARG A 281 -4.85 9.36 6.07
N HIS A 282 -5.67 8.43 6.57
CA HIS A 282 -5.66 8.06 7.99
C HIS A 282 -4.64 6.95 8.32
N MET A 283 -4.00 6.35 7.30
CA MET A 283 -3.08 5.23 7.47
C MET A 283 -1.61 5.62 7.28
N GLY A 284 -1.30 6.88 6.95
CA GLY A 284 0.08 7.32 6.68
C GLY A 284 0.72 6.60 5.49
N PHE A 285 -0.08 5.96 4.63
CA PHE A 285 0.39 5.15 3.52
C PHE A 285 0.49 5.98 2.25
N ALA A 286 1.69 6.15 1.69
CA ALA A 286 1.92 6.77 0.38
C ALA A 286 1.96 5.68 -0.69
N PRO A 287 0.83 5.39 -1.32
CA PRO A 287 0.70 4.08 -1.92
C PRO A 287 1.27 4.05 -3.35
N HIS A 288 1.49 5.23 -3.93
CA HIS A 288 2.00 5.43 -5.29
C HIS A 288 3.38 4.79 -5.52
N GLY A 289 4.25 4.71 -4.50
CA GLY A 289 5.57 4.05 -4.63
C GLY A 289 5.43 2.55 -4.91
N ALA A 290 4.58 1.87 -4.14
CA ALA A 290 4.25 0.46 -4.36
C ALA A 290 3.54 0.24 -5.72
N ALA A 291 2.69 1.17 -6.16
CA ALA A 291 2.06 1.06 -7.48
C ALA A 291 3.06 1.11 -8.64
N ILE A 292 4.13 1.90 -8.54
CA ILE A 292 5.18 1.94 -9.55
C ILE A 292 5.84 0.56 -9.67
N LEU A 293 6.24 -0.05 -8.55
CA LEU A 293 6.85 -1.38 -8.57
C LEU A 293 5.87 -2.44 -9.10
N ALA A 294 4.61 -2.42 -8.66
CA ALA A 294 3.57 -3.31 -9.16
C ALA A 294 3.39 -3.19 -10.68
N MET A 295 3.40 -1.97 -11.22
CA MET A 295 3.25 -1.77 -12.66
C MET A 295 4.51 -2.19 -13.43
N ARG A 296 5.69 -1.99 -12.85
CA ARG A 296 6.94 -2.54 -13.37
C ARG A 296 6.89 -4.07 -13.43
N ILE A 297 6.36 -4.76 -12.41
CA ILE A 297 6.16 -6.22 -12.42
C ILE A 297 5.24 -6.64 -13.57
N VAL A 298 4.09 -5.98 -13.73
CA VAL A 298 3.14 -6.27 -14.82
C VAL A 298 3.81 -6.14 -16.18
N ILE A 299 4.60 -5.08 -16.39
CA ILE A 299 5.32 -4.87 -17.65
C ILE A 299 6.40 -5.95 -17.85
N SER A 300 7.11 -6.38 -16.81
CA SER A 300 8.08 -7.48 -16.93
C SER A 300 7.42 -8.78 -17.38
N VAL A 301 6.26 -9.13 -16.82
CA VAL A 301 5.48 -10.30 -17.27
C VAL A 301 5.05 -10.17 -18.73
N LEU A 302 4.58 -8.99 -19.16
CA LEU A 302 4.17 -8.75 -20.54
C LEU A 302 5.33 -8.90 -21.53
N PHE A 303 6.50 -8.34 -21.21
CA PHE A 303 7.68 -8.32 -22.07
C PHE A 303 8.65 -9.49 -21.83
N MET A 304 8.27 -10.48 -21.04
CA MET A 304 9.09 -11.65 -20.74
C MET A 304 9.58 -12.34 -22.03
N GLY A 305 10.87 -12.66 -22.13
CA GLY A 305 11.42 -13.30 -23.34
C GLY A 305 11.35 -12.44 -24.62
N TRP A 306 11.05 -11.14 -24.53
CA TRP A 306 11.18 -10.22 -25.65
C TRP A 306 12.67 -10.00 -25.97
N GLN A 307 13.04 -10.22 -27.22
CA GLN A 307 14.39 -9.95 -27.72
C GLN A 307 14.34 -8.83 -28.76
N PRO A 308 15.27 -7.85 -28.72
CA PRO A 308 15.37 -6.84 -29.77
C PRO A 308 15.51 -7.50 -31.15
N GLY A 309 14.58 -7.21 -32.07
CA GLY A 309 14.59 -7.73 -33.44
C GLY A 309 13.76 -9.00 -33.71
N LYS A 310 13.18 -9.63 -32.68
CA LYS A 310 12.19 -10.72 -32.85
C LYS A 310 10.86 -10.31 -32.24
N SER A 311 9.81 -10.21 -33.06
CA SER A 311 8.46 -10.02 -32.54
C SER A 311 8.02 -11.27 -31.77
N LEU A 312 7.54 -11.06 -30.54
CA LEU A 312 6.85 -12.12 -29.82
C LEU A 312 5.59 -12.52 -30.60
N PRO A 313 5.30 -13.82 -30.77
CA PRO A 313 4.08 -14.24 -31.45
C PRO A 313 2.86 -13.71 -30.71
N VAL A 314 1.81 -13.36 -31.47
CA VAL A 314 0.56 -12.77 -30.93
C VAL A 314 -0.08 -13.69 -29.88
N SER A 315 0.06 -15.01 -30.04
CA SER A 315 -0.40 -16.00 -29.07
C SER A 315 0.24 -15.84 -27.68
N SER A 316 1.53 -15.52 -27.61
CA SER A 316 2.22 -15.27 -26.33
C SER A 316 1.73 -13.99 -25.66
N TRP A 317 1.44 -12.94 -26.44
CA TRP A 317 0.84 -11.71 -25.92
C TRP A 317 -0.57 -11.96 -25.36
N LEU A 318 -1.41 -12.67 -26.11
CA LEU A 318 -2.77 -13.01 -25.69
C LEU A 318 -2.76 -13.91 -24.45
N ALA A 319 -1.89 -14.91 -24.39
CA ALA A 319 -1.76 -15.79 -23.23
C ALA A 319 -1.40 -15.00 -21.97
N ARG A 320 -0.42 -14.08 -22.04
CA ARG A 320 0.00 -13.25 -20.91
C ARG A 320 -1.05 -12.25 -20.47
N LEU A 321 -1.71 -11.60 -21.42
CA LEU A 321 -2.83 -10.69 -21.13
C LEU A 321 -4.00 -11.45 -20.47
N SER A 322 -4.29 -12.66 -20.96
CA SER A 322 -5.32 -13.50 -20.35
C SER A 322 -4.93 -13.96 -18.93
N ALA A 323 -3.67 -14.34 -18.70
CA ALA A 323 -3.17 -14.72 -17.38
C ALA A 323 -3.21 -13.54 -16.40
N LEU A 324 -2.76 -12.35 -16.82
CA LEU A 324 -2.85 -11.12 -16.00
C LEU A 324 -4.30 -10.72 -15.74
N GLY A 325 -5.18 -10.85 -16.73
CA GLY A 325 -6.61 -10.60 -16.58
C GLY A 325 -7.29 -11.57 -15.60
N LEU A 326 -6.94 -12.86 -15.66
CA LEU A 326 -7.40 -13.88 -14.73
C LEU A 326 -6.89 -13.59 -13.31
N ALA A 327 -5.60 -13.32 -13.15
CA ALA A 327 -5.01 -12.94 -11.86
C ALA A 327 -5.69 -11.68 -11.28
N TRP A 328 -5.94 -10.67 -12.12
CA TRP A 328 -6.67 -9.46 -11.74
C TRP A 328 -8.10 -9.77 -11.28
N SER A 329 -8.82 -10.60 -12.04
CA SER A 329 -10.18 -11.01 -11.69
C SER A 329 -10.24 -11.83 -10.40
N ALA A 330 -9.23 -12.68 -10.16
CA ALA A 330 -9.11 -13.45 -8.92
C ALA A 330 -8.82 -12.54 -7.73
N LEU A 331 -7.93 -11.55 -7.87
CA LEU A 331 -7.69 -10.52 -6.86
C LEU A 331 -8.95 -9.69 -6.57
N PHE A 332 -9.73 -9.36 -7.61
CA PHE A 332 -11.01 -8.68 -7.46
C PHE A 332 -12.04 -9.53 -6.72
N ALA A 333 -12.19 -10.81 -7.08
CA ALA A 333 -13.08 -11.74 -6.40
C ALA A 333 -12.67 -11.96 -4.93
N CYS A 334 -11.37 -12.13 -4.68
CA CYS A 334 -10.80 -12.25 -3.34
C CYS A 334 -11.12 -11.02 -2.48
N LYS A 335 -10.93 -9.82 -3.03
CA LYS A 335 -11.32 -8.57 -2.35
C LYS A 335 -12.81 -8.54 -2.03
N VAL A 336 -13.68 -8.87 -2.99
CA VAL A 336 -15.14 -8.85 -2.75
C VAL A 336 -15.50 -9.83 -1.63
N ALA A 337 -14.89 -11.02 -1.62
CA ALA A 337 -15.07 -12.02 -0.58
C ALA A 337 -14.56 -11.54 0.79
N LEU A 338 -13.35 -10.96 0.85
CA LEU A 338 -12.77 -10.39 2.07
C LEU A 338 -13.61 -9.22 2.59
N GLY A 339 -14.02 -8.31 1.72
CA GLY A 339 -14.87 -7.17 2.08
C GLY A 339 -16.23 -7.63 2.62
N TYR A 340 -16.84 -8.64 2.00
CA TYR A 340 -18.08 -9.22 2.52
C TYR A 340 -17.87 -9.90 3.88
N GLY A 341 -16.78 -10.66 4.03
CA GLY A 341 -16.41 -11.32 5.28
C GLY A 341 -16.16 -10.33 6.43
N ILE A 342 -15.39 -9.27 6.19
CA ILE A 342 -15.16 -8.19 7.17
C ILE A 342 -16.49 -7.55 7.57
N ARG A 343 -17.41 -7.31 6.62
CA ARG A 343 -18.75 -6.76 6.93
C ARG A 343 -19.57 -7.68 7.82
N ILE A 344 -19.56 -8.99 7.56
CA ILE A 344 -20.25 -9.96 8.41
C ILE A 344 -19.68 -9.93 9.83
N VAL A 345 -18.36 -9.99 9.95
CA VAL A 345 -17.67 -9.94 11.24
C VAL A 345 -17.96 -8.61 11.95
N ALA A 346 -17.92 -7.49 11.24
CA ALA A 346 -18.17 -6.16 11.79
C ALA A 346 -19.60 -6.00 12.31
N VAL A 347 -20.60 -6.42 11.54
CA VAL A 347 -22.01 -6.40 11.96
C VAL A 347 -22.23 -7.34 13.14
N GLY A 348 -21.68 -8.55 13.07
CA GLY A 348 -21.80 -9.55 14.13
C GLY A 348 -21.18 -9.06 15.44
N TYR A 349 -19.99 -8.48 15.37
CA TYR A 349 -19.28 -7.95 16.52
C TYR A 349 -19.93 -6.68 17.08
N SER A 350 -20.32 -5.72 16.23
CA SER A 350 -20.99 -4.48 16.68
C SER A 350 -22.32 -4.82 17.39
N ASN A 351 -23.07 -5.79 16.88
CA ASN A 351 -24.28 -6.31 17.55
C ASN A 351 -23.96 -7.00 18.89
N HIS A 352 -22.93 -7.85 18.95
CA HIS A 352 -22.49 -8.47 20.21
C HIS A 352 -22.07 -7.42 21.25
N PHE A 353 -21.27 -6.44 20.84
CA PHE A 353 -20.79 -5.38 21.70
C PHE A 353 -21.95 -4.54 22.23
N ASN A 354 -22.87 -4.11 21.37
CA ASN A 354 -24.00 -3.28 21.78
C ASN A 354 -24.96 -4.04 22.72
N ARG A 355 -25.12 -5.36 22.54
CA ARG A 355 -25.94 -6.19 23.46
C ARG A 355 -25.32 -6.34 24.85
N ARG A 356 -23.99 -6.46 24.93
CA ARG A 356 -23.29 -6.81 26.17
C ARG A 356 -22.73 -5.61 26.93
N PHE A 357 -22.41 -4.53 26.22
CA PHE A 357 -21.72 -3.34 26.73
C PHE A 357 -22.38 -2.01 26.31
N GLY A 358 -23.45 -2.05 25.51
CA GLY A 358 -24.18 -0.85 25.13
C GLY A 358 -24.88 -0.25 26.36
N ARG A 359 -24.58 1.02 26.69
CA ARG A 359 -25.37 1.77 27.68
C ARG A 359 -26.83 1.87 27.19
N PRO A 360 -27.84 1.71 28.05
CA PRO A 360 -29.22 1.93 27.65
C PRO A 360 -29.36 3.35 27.12
N LYS A 361 -29.89 3.49 25.89
CA LYS A 361 -30.25 4.79 25.33
C LYS A 361 -31.27 5.40 26.27
N THR A 362 -30.92 6.49 26.96
CA THR A 362 -31.92 7.35 27.60
C THR A 362 -32.95 7.72 26.53
N PRO A 363 -34.25 7.47 26.74
CA PRO A 363 -35.25 7.89 25.79
C PRO A 363 -35.14 9.40 25.61
N ARG A 364 -34.98 9.87 24.36
CA ARG A 364 -35.22 11.27 24.03
C ARG A 364 -36.68 11.56 24.32
N GLY A 365 -36.94 11.96 25.57
CA GLY A 365 -38.21 12.50 26.02
C GLY A 365 -38.47 13.79 25.27
N ILE A 366 -39.46 13.71 24.39
CA ILE A 366 -40.13 14.85 23.77
C ILE A 366 -40.69 15.71 24.90
N ALA A 367 -40.10 16.89 25.13
CA ALA A 367 -40.76 17.98 25.84
C ALA A 367 -40.99 19.11 24.83
N ARG A 368 -42.07 18.96 24.06
CA ARG A 368 -42.68 20.03 23.28
C ARG A 368 -43.65 20.75 24.23
N THR A 369 -43.20 21.84 24.83
CA THR A 369 -44.02 22.90 25.45
C THR A 369 -43.31 24.19 25.08
N GLY A 370 -43.76 25.02 24.15
CA GLY A 370 -45.07 25.65 24.14
C GLY A 370 -44.92 27.08 24.66
N SER A 371 -44.69 28.04 23.75
CA SER A 371 -45.01 29.48 23.84
C SER A 371 -44.59 30.27 25.09
N ARG A 372 -43.70 31.27 24.92
CA ARG A 372 -44.13 32.69 24.88
C ARG A 372 -42.98 33.64 24.50
N ALA A 373 -43.28 34.51 23.53
CA ALA A 373 -42.54 35.72 23.24
C ALA A 373 -42.77 36.79 24.32
N LYS A 374 -41.72 37.56 24.61
CA LYS A 374 -41.65 38.96 25.10
C LYS A 374 -40.18 39.35 24.90
N ALA A 375 -39.77 40.26 24.01
CA ALA A 375 -40.06 41.69 24.00
C ALA A 375 -39.93 42.27 25.41
N ASP A 376 -38.70 42.63 25.78
CA ASP A 376 -38.29 44.02 26.02
C ASP A 376 -36.77 44.14 25.79
#